data_AF-A0A6P7FW33-F1
#
_entry.id   AF-A0A6P7FW33-F1
#
_cell.length_a   1.000
_cell.length_b   1.000
_cell.length_c   1.000
_cell.angle_alpha   90.00
_cell.angle_beta   90.00
_cell.angle_gamma   90.00
#
_symmetry.space_group_name_H-M   'P 1'
#
loop_
_entity.id
_entity.type
_entity.pdbx_description
1 polymer ?
#
loop_
_entity_poly.entity_id
_entity_poly.type
_entity_poly.pdbx_seq_one_letter_code
_entity_poly.pdbx_strand_id
1 'polypeptide(L)'
;MLSMIADQVAAFFITLTVLTAVIDTTLIYPSKTALIRTKIVTFENLLSSERGLKFLKYYMVGSIVIVPFVIIFDIYAWTQMGGTWDFAKYYLQKEFQYYQVTFGSFLWIWLGNEIYERFRLLNNKILRIFESTNRNTNFMDMKNKLYLQIHVEKDLKHFAQIYHDLCDTVELVNDVFGLCLVFYIMFIIAYVVSYVLYLLYIITGKEQHFDGSFEMFMIMSGCFWLMENFIKIMALASAGENLSREANRTITVCYGIINTLDNNPQYNVDAIKEELNFLIQQAAHRKPCLSASGFFVANSTMMGFIIGSITSYVIVAVQFLKETSP
;
A
#
# COMPACT_ATOMS: atom_id res chain seq x y z
N MET A 1 23.19 18.90 -16.97
CA MET A 1 23.97 18.21 -15.92
C MET A 1 23.10 17.79 -14.73
N LEU A 2 22.43 18.69 -14.02
CA LEU A 2 21.63 18.33 -12.82
C LEU A 2 20.52 17.30 -13.11
N SER A 3 19.77 17.46 -14.21
CA SER A 3 18.75 16.49 -14.65
C SER A 3 19.36 15.11 -14.98
N MET A 4 20.53 15.06 -15.61
CA MET A 4 21.20 13.77 -15.89
C MET A 4 21.63 13.05 -14.61
N ILE A 5 22.12 13.79 -13.61
CA ILE A 5 22.47 13.20 -12.31
C ILE A 5 21.21 12.66 -11.62
N ALA A 6 20.12 13.43 -11.61
CA ALA A 6 18.85 12.97 -11.03
C ALA A 6 18.32 11.71 -11.73
N ASP A 7 18.44 11.64 -13.06
CA ASP A 7 18.05 10.47 -13.84
C ASP A 7 18.92 9.23 -13.53
N GLN A 8 20.24 9.39 -13.42
CA GLN A 8 21.14 8.30 -13.01
C GLN A 8 20.86 7.81 -11.59
N VAL A 9 20.55 8.71 -10.66
CA VAL A 9 20.14 8.36 -9.30
C VAL A 9 18.80 7.61 -9.30
N ALA A 10 17.84 8.02 -10.13
CA ALA A 10 16.59 7.28 -10.30
C ALA A 10 16.84 5.87 -10.89
N ALA A 11 17.67 5.75 -11.92
CA ALA A 11 18.04 4.47 -12.53
C ALA A 11 18.79 3.54 -11.55
N PHE A 12 19.57 4.11 -10.63
CA PHE A 12 20.20 3.34 -9.55
C PHE A 12 19.15 2.78 -8.58
N PHE A 13 18.24 3.62 -8.07
CA PHE A 13 17.24 3.18 -7.11
C PHE A 13 16.20 2.21 -7.72
N ILE A 14 15.80 2.39 -8.98
CA ILE A 14 14.90 1.45 -9.65
C ILE A 14 15.56 0.08 -9.79
N THR A 15 16.86 0.04 -10.12
CA THR A 15 17.63 -1.20 -10.20
C THR A 15 17.73 -1.88 -8.83
N LEU A 16 18.01 -1.12 -7.76
CA LEU A 16 18.00 -1.67 -6.40
C LEU A 16 16.63 -2.19 -5.98
N THR A 17 15.56 -1.49 -6.37
CA THR A 17 14.18 -1.92 -6.09
C THR A 17 13.89 -3.27 -6.75
N VAL A 18 14.19 -3.41 -8.05
CA VAL A 18 14.00 -4.67 -8.78
C VAL A 18 14.88 -5.78 -8.20
N LEU A 19 16.15 -5.49 -7.95
CA LEU A 19 17.10 -6.46 -7.42
C LEU A 19 16.67 -6.97 -6.04
N THR A 20 16.28 -6.08 -5.13
CA THR A 20 15.76 -6.47 -3.82
C THR A 20 14.47 -7.26 -3.94
N ALA A 21 13.51 -6.81 -4.76
CA ALA A 21 12.29 -7.57 -4.99
C ALA A 21 12.57 -9.00 -5.47
N VAL A 22 13.49 -9.18 -6.42
CA VAL A 22 13.86 -10.50 -6.93
C VAL A 22 14.57 -11.33 -5.85
N ILE A 23 15.58 -10.78 -5.18
CA ILE A 23 16.33 -11.49 -4.14
C ILE A 23 15.41 -11.88 -2.98
N ASP A 24 14.60 -10.95 -2.48
CA ASP A 24 13.71 -11.19 -1.35
C ASP A 24 12.65 -12.23 -1.69
N THR A 25 12.03 -12.15 -2.87
CA THR A 25 10.94 -13.08 -3.25
C THR A 25 11.42 -14.46 -3.68
N THR A 26 12.59 -14.57 -4.31
CA THR A 26 13.08 -15.83 -4.88
C THR A 26 14.13 -16.54 -4.04
N LEU A 27 15.05 -15.79 -3.40
CA LEU A 27 16.21 -16.35 -2.71
C LEU A 27 16.04 -16.36 -1.19
N ILE A 28 15.66 -15.22 -0.60
CA ILE A 28 15.67 -15.06 0.86
C ILE A 28 14.35 -15.56 1.48
N TYR A 29 13.21 -15.18 0.90
CA TYR A 29 11.89 -15.44 1.49
C TYR A 29 10.88 -16.18 0.58
N PRO A 30 11.29 -17.20 -0.21
CA PRO A 30 10.33 -17.96 -1.03
C PRO A 30 9.28 -18.69 -0.17
N SER A 31 9.66 -19.12 1.04
CA SER A 31 8.73 -19.75 1.98
C SER A 31 7.75 -18.74 2.58
N LYS A 32 8.19 -17.51 2.89
CA LYS A 32 7.30 -16.47 3.45
C LYS A 32 6.30 -15.98 2.42
N THR A 33 6.69 -15.81 1.15
CA THR A 33 5.75 -15.41 0.08
C THR A 33 4.66 -16.45 -0.13
N ALA A 34 5.03 -17.74 -0.16
CA ALA A 34 4.07 -18.84 -0.20
C ALA A 34 3.16 -18.88 1.05
N LEU A 35 3.72 -18.58 2.22
CA LEU A 35 2.97 -18.51 3.48
C LEU A 35 1.95 -17.36 3.48
N ILE A 36 2.32 -16.16 3.01
CA ILE A 36 1.39 -15.02 2.89
C ILE A 36 0.18 -15.41 2.04
N ARG A 37 0.42 -16.01 0.86
CA ARG A 37 -0.66 -16.50 -0.01
C ARG A 37 -1.56 -17.51 0.71
N THR A 38 -0.95 -18.47 1.41
CA THR A 38 -1.68 -19.52 2.14
C THR A 38 -2.52 -18.93 3.27
N LYS A 39 -1.97 -17.98 4.04
CA LYS A 39 -2.70 -17.26 5.10
C LYS A 39 -3.89 -16.48 4.53
N ILE A 40 -3.72 -15.74 3.44
CA ILE A 40 -4.81 -15.01 2.77
C ILE A 40 -5.96 -15.94 2.36
N VAL A 41 -5.64 -17.07 1.72
CA VAL A 41 -6.64 -18.08 1.32
C VAL A 41 -7.30 -18.71 2.55
N THR A 42 -6.54 -18.95 3.62
CA THR A 42 -7.07 -19.51 4.87
C THR A 42 -8.07 -18.55 5.51
N PHE A 43 -7.78 -17.24 5.52
CA PHE A 43 -8.73 -16.22 5.98
C PHE A 43 -9.98 -16.13 5.10
N GLU A 44 -9.90 -16.48 3.82
CA GLU A 44 -11.06 -16.58 2.93
C GLU A 44 -12.07 -17.60 3.44
N ASN A 45 -11.58 -18.78 3.79
CA ASN A 45 -12.38 -19.86 4.34
C ASN A 45 -12.92 -19.51 5.74
N LEU A 46 -12.08 -18.95 6.62
CA LEU A 46 -12.47 -18.60 8.00
C LEU A 46 -13.46 -17.42 8.08
N LEU A 47 -13.28 -16.41 7.24
CA LEU A 47 -14.13 -15.22 7.24
C LEU A 47 -15.32 -15.32 6.29
N SER A 48 -15.45 -16.40 5.53
CA SER A 48 -16.56 -16.68 4.58
C SER A 48 -16.75 -15.53 3.57
N SER A 49 -15.65 -15.03 3.02
CA SER A 49 -15.67 -13.89 2.10
C SER A 49 -15.45 -14.37 0.66
N GLU A 50 -16.45 -14.23 -0.21
CA GLU A 50 -16.31 -14.53 -1.65
C GLU A 50 -15.64 -13.39 -2.45
N ARG A 51 -15.15 -12.33 -1.79
CA ARG A 51 -14.72 -11.10 -2.49
C ARG A 51 -13.24 -11.04 -2.85
N GLY A 52 -12.36 -11.78 -2.17
CA GLY A 52 -10.89 -11.63 -2.33
C GLY A 52 -10.42 -11.87 -3.78
N LEU A 53 -10.94 -12.94 -4.40
CA LEU A 53 -10.61 -13.29 -5.80
C LEU A 53 -11.09 -12.26 -6.84
N LYS A 54 -12.15 -11.49 -6.56
CA LYS A 54 -12.65 -10.49 -7.51
C LYS A 54 -11.70 -9.30 -7.60
N PHE A 55 -11.15 -8.86 -6.48
CA PHE A 55 -10.23 -7.72 -6.45
C PHE A 55 -8.90 -8.05 -7.15
N LEU A 56 -8.38 -9.27 -6.98
CA LEU A 56 -7.20 -9.75 -7.70
C LEU A 56 -7.41 -9.74 -9.23
N LYS A 57 -8.62 -10.08 -9.72
CA LYS A 57 -8.93 -10.04 -11.15
C LYS A 57 -8.93 -8.62 -11.71
N TYR A 58 -9.59 -7.67 -11.04
CA TYR A 58 -9.55 -6.26 -11.46
C TYR A 58 -8.14 -5.69 -11.42
N TYR A 59 -7.38 -6.08 -10.42
CA TYR A 59 -5.97 -5.73 -10.25
C TYR A 59 -5.08 -6.27 -11.38
N MET A 60 -5.21 -7.55 -11.73
CA MET A 60 -4.46 -8.14 -12.85
C MET A 60 -4.86 -7.50 -14.18
N VAL A 61 -6.14 -7.24 -14.40
CA VAL A 61 -6.60 -6.56 -15.62
C VAL A 61 -6.04 -5.13 -15.69
N GLY A 62 -6.09 -4.37 -14.59
CA GLY A 62 -5.52 -3.02 -14.53
C GLY A 62 -4.03 -2.99 -14.82
N SER A 63 -3.25 -3.87 -14.17
CA SER A 63 -1.79 -3.93 -14.36
C SER A 63 -1.37 -4.46 -15.75
N ILE A 64 -2.10 -5.43 -16.30
CA ILE A 64 -1.82 -6.02 -17.62
C ILE A 64 -2.26 -5.10 -18.77
N VAL A 65 -3.27 -4.24 -18.57
CA VAL A 65 -3.75 -3.34 -19.63
C VAL A 65 -3.09 -1.98 -19.55
N ILE A 66 -3.09 -1.34 -18.38
CA ILE A 66 -2.66 0.05 -18.24
C ILE A 66 -1.15 0.17 -18.43
N VAL A 67 -0.36 -0.73 -17.82
CA VAL A 67 1.11 -0.58 -17.83
C VAL A 67 1.70 -0.83 -19.22
N PRO A 68 1.31 -1.88 -19.97
CA PRO A 68 1.76 -2.05 -21.35
C PRO A 68 1.28 -0.94 -22.27
N PHE A 69 0.08 -0.39 -22.07
CA PHE A 69 -0.40 0.74 -22.84
C PHE A 69 0.51 1.97 -22.66
N VAL A 70 0.89 2.28 -21.41
CA VAL A 70 1.82 3.37 -21.11
C VAL A 70 3.20 3.13 -21.75
N ILE A 71 3.72 1.91 -21.67
CA ILE A 71 5.01 1.55 -22.30
C ILE A 71 4.93 1.68 -23.83
N ILE A 72 3.85 1.20 -24.47
CA ILE A 72 3.68 1.31 -25.92
C ILE A 72 3.60 2.78 -26.34
N PHE A 73 2.87 3.59 -25.57
CA PHE A 73 2.79 5.02 -25.80
C PHE A 73 4.16 5.70 -25.67
N ASP A 74 4.96 5.33 -24.67
CA ASP A 74 6.30 5.88 -24.46
C ASP A 74 7.29 5.43 -25.55
N ILE A 75 7.27 4.14 -25.93
CA ILE A 75 8.02 3.61 -27.09
C ILE A 75 7.66 4.42 -28.34
N TYR A 76 6.37 4.65 -28.58
CA TYR A 76 5.92 5.44 -29.72
C TYR A 76 6.45 6.86 -29.66
N ALA A 77 6.35 7.53 -28.50
CA ALA A 77 6.87 8.88 -28.31
C ALA A 77 8.39 8.95 -28.61
N TRP A 78 9.18 8.07 -28.02
CA TRP A 78 10.64 8.07 -28.19
C TRP A 78 11.11 7.68 -29.60
N THR A 79 10.42 6.73 -30.24
CA THR A 79 10.77 6.33 -31.62
C THR A 79 10.54 7.46 -32.62
N GLN A 80 9.60 8.36 -32.36
CA GLN A 80 9.43 9.60 -33.13
C GLN A 80 10.54 10.64 -32.84
N MET A 81 11.20 10.59 -31.68
CA MET A 81 12.17 11.60 -31.22
C MET A 81 13.62 11.29 -31.60
N GLY A 82 14.11 10.09 -31.25
CA GLY A 82 15.53 9.76 -31.26
C GLY A 82 15.94 8.69 -32.27
N GLY A 83 14.99 8.22 -33.08
CA GLY A 83 15.18 7.01 -33.88
C GLY A 83 15.14 5.73 -33.03
N THR A 84 14.89 4.61 -33.69
CA THR A 84 14.61 3.32 -33.01
C THR A 84 15.82 2.72 -32.28
N TRP A 85 17.03 3.01 -32.74
CA TRP A 85 18.26 2.40 -32.22
C TRP A 85 18.73 2.98 -30.88
N ASP A 86 18.66 4.29 -30.70
CA ASP A 86 19.05 4.94 -29.44
C ASP A 86 18.04 4.64 -28.32
N PHE A 87 16.76 4.56 -28.67
CA PHE A 87 15.72 4.09 -27.75
C PHE A 87 15.98 2.67 -27.25
N ALA A 88 16.22 1.72 -28.17
CA ALA A 88 16.39 0.31 -27.83
C ALA A 88 17.60 0.08 -26.91
N LYS A 89 18.68 0.86 -27.08
CA LYS A 89 19.92 0.66 -26.32
C LYS A 89 19.86 1.20 -24.88
N TYR A 90 19.21 2.33 -24.65
CA TYR A 90 19.27 3.02 -23.35
C TYR A 90 17.94 3.00 -22.57
N TYR A 91 16.80 3.04 -23.25
CA TYR A 91 15.50 3.22 -22.60
C TYR A 91 14.79 1.90 -22.30
N LEU A 92 14.97 0.88 -23.13
CA LEU A 92 14.26 -0.39 -22.98
C LEU A 92 14.47 -1.04 -21.61
N GLN A 93 15.70 -1.03 -21.10
CA GLN A 93 16.00 -1.58 -19.77
C GLN A 93 15.28 -0.81 -18.65
N LYS A 94 15.30 0.52 -18.72
CA LYS A 94 14.67 1.39 -17.73
C LYS A 94 13.15 1.20 -17.72
N GLU A 95 12.53 1.17 -18.89
CA GLU A 95 11.09 0.91 -19.03
C GLU A 95 10.69 -0.47 -18.50
N PHE A 96 11.51 -1.48 -18.76
CA PHE A 96 11.26 -2.82 -18.21
C PHE A 96 11.38 -2.84 -16.68
N GLN A 97 12.37 -2.17 -16.10
CA GLN A 97 12.48 -2.04 -14.64
C GLN A 97 11.31 -1.25 -14.06
N TYR A 98 10.87 -0.18 -14.74
CA TYR A 98 9.70 0.60 -14.36
C TYR A 98 8.42 -0.22 -14.37
N TYR A 99 8.26 -1.10 -15.37
CA TYR A 99 7.18 -2.07 -15.40
C TYR A 99 7.19 -2.97 -14.17
N GLN A 100 8.33 -3.58 -13.85
CA GLN A 100 8.48 -4.49 -12.72
C GLN A 100 8.17 -3.81 -11.39
N VAL A 101 8.70 -2.60 -11.19
CA VAL A 101 8.46 -1.80 -9.99
C VAL A 101 7.01 -1.37 -9.90
N THR A 102 6.41 -0.94 -11.01
CA THR A 102 4.99 -0.59 -11.06
C THR A 102 4.13 -1.79 -10.67
N PHE A 103 4.38 -2.96 -11.24
CA PHE A 103 3.70 -4.20 -10.86
C PHE A 103 3.88 -4.53 -9.37
N GLY A 104 5.11 -4.41 -8.84
CA GLY A 104 5.40 -4.62 -7.43
C GLY A 104 4.64 -3.66 -6.50
N SER A 105 4.61 -2.36 -6.83
CA SER A 105 3.87 -1.35 -6.06
C SER A 105 2.37 -1.65 -6.02
N PHE A 106 1.84 -2.07 -7.16
CA PHE A 106 0.48 -2.52 -7.32
C PHE A 106 0.22 -3.75 -6.43
N LEU A 107 1.12 -4.73 -6.40
CA LEU A 107 0.94 -5.96 -5.63
C LEU A 107 0.87 -5.64 -4.13
N TRP A 108 1.70 -4.70 -3.70
CA TRP A 108 1.72 -4.21 -2.34
C TRP A 108 0.42 -3.49 -1.96
N ILE A 109 -0.10 -2.61 -2.83
CA ILE A 109 -1.41 -1.96 -2.65
C ILE A 109 -2.52 -3.01 -2.55
N TRP A 110 -2.48 -4.03 -3.39
CA TRP A 110 -3.45 -5.12 -3.37
C TRP A 110 -3.39 -5.89 -2.04
N LEU A 111 -2.20 -6.30 -1.59
CA LEU A 111 -2.02 -6.99 -0.30
C LEU A 111 -2.52 -6.15 0.88
N GLY A 112 -2.19 -4.86 0.91
CA GLY A 112 -2.67 -3.95 1.95
C GLY A 112 -4.19 -3.86 2.00
N ASN A 113 -4.84 -3.72 0.84
CA ASN A 113 -6.30 -3.69 0.76
C ASN A 113 -6.95 -5.03 1.15
N GLU A 114 -6.35 -6.16 0.76
CA GLU A 114 -6.88 -7.48 1.13
C GLU A 114 -6.82 -7.70 2.65
N ILE A 115 -5.71 -7.35 3.30
CA ILE A 115 -5.58 -7.44 4.76
C ILE A 115 -6.54 -6.48 5.47
N TYR A 116 -6.66 -5.23 4.97
CA TYR A 116 -7.65 -4.26 5.45
C TYR A 116 -9.07 -4.85 5.42
N GLU A 117 -9.46 -5.49 4.32
CA GLU A 117 -10.76 -6.14 4.19
C GLU A 117 -10.97 -7.26 5.22
N ARG A 118 -9.92 -8.01 5.56
CA ARG A 118 -10.00 -9.04 6.60
C ARG A 118 -10.19 -8.46 8.01
N PHE A 119 -9.48 -7.39 8.35
CA PHE A 119 -9.74 -6.67 9.61
C PHE A 119 -11.17 -6.12 9.66
N ARG A 120 -11.66 -5.55 8.55
CA ARG A 120 -13.04 -5.06 8.45
C ARG A 120 -14.07 -6.17 8.66
N LEU A 121 -13.86 -7.33 8.05
CA LEU A 121 -14.76 -8.49 8.20
C LEU A 121 -14.74 -9.03 9.62
N LEU A 122 -13.56 -9.11 10.24
CA LEU A 122 -13.40 -9.51 11.64
C LEU A 122 -14.20 -8.57 12.56
N ASN A 123 -14.00 -7.25 12.44
CA ASN A 123 -14.71 -6.23 13.21
C ASN A 123 -16.24 -6.35 13.04
N ASN A 124 -16.71 -6.55 11.80
CA ASN A 124 -18.13 -6.74 11.52
C ASN A 124 -18.69 -8.05 12.10
N LYS A 125 -17.92 -9.15 12.09
CA LYS A 125 -18.33 -10.42 12.69
C LYS A 125 -18.46 -10.28 14.21
N ILE A 126 -17.48 -9.66 14.86
CA ILE A 126 -17.52 -9.37 16.30
C ILE A 126 -18.80 -8.61 16.64
N LEU A 127 -19.08 -7.48 15.97
CA LEU A 127 -20.31 -6.70 16.19
C LEU A 127 -21.59 -7.53 16.03
N ARG A 128 -21.70 -8.32 14.95
CA ARG A 128 -22.91 -9.12 14.66
C ARG A 128 -23.19 -10.19 15.70
N ILE A 129 -22.16 -10.82 16.27
CA ILE A 129 -22.36 -11.80 17.35
C ILE A 129 -23.03 -11.14 18.55
N PHE A 130 -22.63 -9.92 18.92
CA PHE A 130 -23.25 -9.22 20.04
C PHE A 130 -24.63 -8.66 19.72
N GLU A 131 -24.84 -8.11 18.52
CA GLU A 131 -26.17 -7.63 18.11
C GLU A 131 -27.21 -8.75 18.07
N SER A 132 -26.84 -9.93 17.57
CA SER A 132 -27.72 -11.11 17.53
C SER A 132 -27.96 -11.70 18.92
N THR A 133 -26.93 -11.73 19.77
CA THR A 133 -27.03 -12.19 21.16
C THR A 133 -27.97 -11.28 21.97
N ASN A 134 -27.83 -9.96 21.86
CA ASN A 134 -28.66 -9.00 22.59
C ASN A 134 -30.16 -9.08 22.21
N ARG A 135 -30.48 -9.35 20.93
CA ARG A 135 -31.88 -9.53 20.50
C ARG A 135 -32.51 -10.82 21.05
N ASN A 136 -31.74 -11.90 21.10
CA ASN A 136 -32.26 -13.23 21.46
C ASN A 136 -32.42 -13.43 22.97
N THR A 137 -31.67 -12.71 23.80
CA THR A 137 -31.71 -12.91 25.26
C THR A 137 -32.94 -12.40 25.97
N ASN A 138 -33.72 -11.51 25.35
CA ASN A 138 -34.97 -11.02 25.92
C ASN A 138 -36.05 -12.11 26.04
N PHE A 139 -35.86 -13.28 25.40
CA PHE A 139 -36.86 -14.35 25.35
C PHE A 139 -36.34 -15.74 25.77
N MET A 140 -35.09 -15.86 26.25
CA MET A 140 -34.47 -17.15 26.55
C MET A 140 -34.50 -17.54 28.03
N ASP A 141 -34.73 -18.84 28.27
CA ASP A 141 -34.56 -19.49 29.58
C ASP A 141 -33.08 -19.46 30.05
N MET A 142 -32.87 -19.54 31.37
CA MET A 142 -31.57 -19.40 32.04
C MET A 142 -30.52 -20.39 31.53
N LYS A 143 -30.92 -21.63 31.24
CA LYS A 143 -30.03 -22.66 30.68
C LYS A 143 -29.52 -22.25 29.29
N ASN A 144 -30.39 -21.73 28.43
CA ASN A 144 -30.02 -21.28 27.08
C ASN A 144 -29.10 -20.04 27.10
N LYS A 145 -29.28 -19.15 28.08
CA LYS A 145 -28.38 -18.01 28.30
C LYS A 145 -26.95 -18.44 28.59
N LEU A 146 -26.78 -19.46 29.45
CA LEU A 146 -25.45 -20.00 29.78
C LEU A 146 -24.76 -20.64 28.55
N TYR A 147 -25.51 -21.44 27.77
CA TYR A 147 -24.98 -22.03 26.53
C TYR A 147 -24.56 -20.96 25.51
N LEU A 148 -25.38 -19.92 25.32
CA LEU A 148 -25.09 -18.81 24.42
C LEU A 148 -23.81 -18.08 24.86
N GLN A 149 -23.64 -17.86 26.16
CA GLN A 149 -22.44 -17.22 26.70
C GLN A 149 -21.16 -18.02 26.44
N ILE A 150 -21.18 -19.33 26.69
CA ILE A 150 -20.02 -20.21 26.43
C ILE A 150 -19.67 -20.19 24.93
N HIS A 151 -20.68 -20.13 24.07
CA HIS A 151 -20.47 -20.03 22.63
C HIS A 151 -19.81 -18.70 22.22
N VAL A 152 -20.33 -17.58 22.73
CA VAL A 152 -19.77 -16.24 22.48
C VAL A 152 -18.32 -16.14 22.98
N GLU A 153 -18.03 -16.65 24.16
CA GLU A 153 -16.66 -16.66 24.70
C GLU A 153 -15.70 -17.46 23.80
N LYS A 154 -16.14 -18.63 23.32
CA LYS A 154 -15.35 -19.45 22.40
C LYS A 154 -15.11 -18.74 21.05
N ASP A 155 -16.11 -18.05 20.53
CA ASP A 155 -16.01 -17.29 19.29
C ASP A 155 -15.06 -16.10 19.44
N LEU A 156 -15.07 -15.41 20.58
CA LEU A 156 -14.13 -14.34 20.90
C LEU A 156 -12.68 -14.83 20.94
N LYS A 157 -12.43 -15.95 21.62
CA LYS A 157 -11.10 -16.59 21.63
C LYS A 157 -10.62 -16.90 20.22
N HIS A 158 -11.53 -17.40 19.38
CA HIS A 158 -11.22 -17.65 17.98
C HIS A 158 -10.94 -16.36 17.19
N PHE A 159 -11.69 -15.28 17.42
CA PHE A 159 -11.45 -13.99 16.81
C PHE A 159 -10.12 -13.36 17.24
N ALA A 160 -9.71 -13.53 18.50
CA ALA A 160 -8.40 -13.09 18.97
C ALA A 160 -7.25 -13.83 18.26
N GLN A 161 -7.41 -15.13 18.01
CA GLN A 161 -6.47 -15.89 17.19
C GLN A 161 -6.41 -15.37 15.75
N ILE A 162 -7.57 -15.12 15.12
CA ILE A 162 -7.61 -14.54 13.77
C ILE A 162 -6.93 -13.16 13.75
N TYR A 163 -7.17 -12.32 14.76
CA TYR A 163 -6.51 -11.02 14.89
C TYR A 163 -4.99 -11.16 15.00
N HIS A 164 -4.53 -12.12 15.81
CA HIS A 164 -3.11 -12.46 15.94
C HIS A 164 -2.49 -12.82 14.58
N ASP A 165 -3.13 -13.75 13.87
CA ASP A 165 -2.66 -14.25 12.58
C ASP A 165 -2.66 -13.14 11.50
N LEU A 166 -3.62 -12.22 11.55
CA LEU A 166 -3.66 -11.05 10.67
C LEU A 166 -2.50 -10.10 10.95
N CYS A 167 -2.19 -9.85 12.22
CA CYS A 167 -1.01 -9.06 12.60
C CYS A 167 0.28 -9.71 12.11
N ASP A 168 0.45 -11.02 12.31
CA ASP A 168 1.59 -11.76 11.77
C ASP A 168 1.69 -11.65 10.25
N THR A 169 0.54 -11.65 9.56
CA THR A 169 0.52 -11.51 8.10
C THR A 169 1.01 -10.13 7.67
N VAL A 170 0.65 -9.07 8.41
CA VAL A 170 1.19 -7.71 8.18
C VAL A 170 2.70 -7.67 8.40
N GLU A 171 3.19 -8.29 9.48
CA GLU A 171 4.63 -8.38 9.75
C GLU A 171 5.37 -9.16 8.65
N LEU A 172 4.83 -10.27 8.18
CA LEU A 172 5.38 -11.02 7.05
C LEU A 172 5.43 -10.21 5.75
N VAL A 173 4.40 -9.41 5.47
CA VAL A 173 4.40 -8.51 4.30
C VAL A 173 5.49 -7.45 4.43
N ASN A 174 5.66 -6.87 5.62
CA ASN A 174 6.71 -5.88 5.89
C ASN A 174 8.11 -6.50 5.79
N ASP A 175 8.29 -7.73 6.25
CA ASP A 175 9.57 -8.45 6.14
C ASP A 175 9.98 -8.70 4.70
N VAL A 176 9.01 -9.09 3.85
CA VAL A 176 9.28 -9.47 2.46
C VAL A 176 9.43 -8.25 1.55
N PHE A 177 8.60 -7.21 1.75
CA PHE A 177 8.52 -6.07 0.82
C PHE A 177 9.06 -4.77 1.42
N GLY A 178 9.45 -4.74 2.69
CA GLY A 178 9.84 -3.53 3.39
C GLY A 178 11.04 -2.82 2.75
N LEU A 179 12.09 -3.56 2.41
CA LEU A 179 13.29 -2.97 1.81
C LEU A 179 13.05 -2.54 0.35
N CYS A 180 12.31 -3.36 -0.40
CA CYS A 180 11.83 -3.00 -1.74
C CYS A 180 11.04 -1.68 -1.70
N LEU A 181 10.20 -1.48 -0.69
CA LEU A 181 9.43 -0.24 -0.51
C LEU A 181 10.34 0.97 -0.24
N VAL A 182 11.41 0.82 0.55
CA VAL A 182 12.38 1.90 0.78
C VAL A 182 13.00 2.35 -0.55
N PHE A 183 13.55 1.42 -1.33
CA PHE A 183 14.17 1.76 -2.60
C PHE A 183 13.17 2.32 -3.61
N TYR A 184 11.93 1.82 -3.58
CA TYR A 184 10.85 2.36 -4.41
C TYR A 184 10.55 3.82 -4.09
N ILE A 185 10.41 4.19 -2.82
CA ILE A 185 10.16 5.59 -2.44
C ILE A 185 11.34 6.49 -2.82
N MET A 186 12.57 6.03 -2.62
CA MET A 186 13.77 6.77 -3.04
C MET A 186 13.82 6.96 -4.56
N PHE A 187 13.45 5.92 -5.33
CA PHE A 187 13.28 5.99 -6.77
C PHE A 187 12.26 7.07 -7.15
N ILE A 188 11.07 7.06 -6.55
CA ILE A 188 10.02 8.03 -6.92
C ILE A 188 10.46 9.47 -6.63
N ILE A 189 11.12 9.72 -5.49
CA ILE A 189 11.65 11.06 -5.17
C ILE A 189 12.63 11.51 -6.26
N ALA A 190 13.62 10.67 -6.58
CA ALA A 190 14.62 11.00 -7.61
C ALA A 190 13.99 11.17 -9.00
N TYR A 191 13.04 10.31 -9.35
CA TYR A 191 12.34 10.31 -10.63
C TYR A 191 11.49 11.58 -10.80
N VAL A 192 10.68 11.92 -9.80
CA VAL A 192 9.86 13.14 -9.82
C VAL A 192 10.74 14.39 -9.90
N VAL A 193 11.84 14.45 -9.13
CA VAL A 193 12.80 15.56 -9.22
C VAL A 193 13.40 15.65 -10.63
N SER A 194 13.79 14.53 -11.22
CA SER A 194 14.33 14.50 -12.60
C SER A 194 13.33 15.05 -13.62
N TYR A 195 12.06 14.65 -13.56
CA TYR A 195 11.02 15.13 -14.46
C TYR A 195 10.66 16.60 -14.25
N VAL A 196 10.61 17.08 -13.01
CA VAL A 196 10.37 18.52 -12.74
C VAL A 196 11.53 19.35 -13.29
N LEU A 197 12.78 18.91 -13.10
CA LEU A 197 13.96 19.56 -13.67
C LEU A 197 13.92 19.60 -15.20
N TYR A 198 13.52 18.49 -15.81
CA TYR A 198 13.38 18.39 -17.25
C TYR A 198 12.32 19.37 -17.80
N LEU A 199 11.15 19.45 -17.17
CA LEU A 199 10.11 20.40 -17.54
C LEU A 199 10.55 21.86 -17.35
N LEU A 200 11.23 22.18 -16.25
CA LEU A 200 11.78 23.51 -16.02
C LEU A 200 12.80 23.91 -17.11
N TYR A 201 13.61 22.96 -17.54
CA TYR A 201 14.59 23.19 -18.61
C TYR A 201 13.92 23.52 -19.95
N ILE A 202 12.83 22.82 -20.30
CA ILE A 202 12.02 23.12 -21.50
C ILE A 202 11.37 24.51 -21.37
N ILE A 203 10.64 24.76 -20.27
CA ILE A 203 9.86 26.00 -20.08
C ILE A 203 10.76 27.25 -20.05
N THR A 204 11.99 27.14 -19.55
CA THR A 204 12.94 28.26 -19.52
C THR A 204 13.56 28.58 -20.89
N GLY A 205 13.17 27.86 -21.94
CA GLY A 205 13.56 28.16 -23.33
C GLY A 205 15.05 27.93 -23.60
N LYS A 206 15.72 27.11 -22.79
CA LYS A 206 17.13 26.76 -23.01
C LYS A 206 17.32 25.78 -24.18
N GLU A 207 16.24 25.19 -24.71
CA GLU A 207 16.24 24.41 -25.96
C GLU A 207 15.59 25.18 -27.11
N GLN A 208 16.40 25.79 -27.97
CA GLN A 208 15.92 26.54 -29.15
C GLN A 208 15.64 25.65 -30.38
N HIS A 209 15.50 24.33 -30.21
CA HIS A 209 15.55 23.38 -31.33
C HIS A 209 14.28 22.57 -31.60
N PHE A 210 13.19 22.81 -30.87
CA PHE A 210 11.95 22.06 -31.04
C PHE A 210 10.85 22.87 -31.72
N ASP A 211 10.09 22.20 -32.59
CA ASP A 211 8.85 22.75 -33.14
C ASP A 211 7.82 22.94 -32.00
N GLY A 212 7.01 24.00 -32.06
CA GLY A 212 6.09 24.36 -30.97
C GLY A 212 5.03 23.29 -30.68
N SER A 213 4.67 22.49 -31.69
CA SER A 213 3.77 21.33 -31.53
C SER A 213 4.40 20.23 -30.66
N PHE A 214 5.71 20.05 -30.80
CA PHE A 214 6.49 19.02 -30.13
C PHE A 214 6.80 19.41 -28.68
N GLU A 215 7.16 20.67 -28.43
CA GLU A 215 7.36 21.20 -27.08
C GLU A 215 6.11 20.98 -26.21
N MET A 216 4.93 21.28 -26.75
CA MET A 216 3.65 21.06 -26.07
C MET A 216 3.41 19.58 -25.73
N PHE A 217 3.76 18.67 -26.65
CA PHE A 217 3.67 17.23 -26.41
C PHE A 217 4.59 16.78 -25.26
N MET A 218 5.82 17.28 -25.20
CA MET A 218 6.77 16.95 -24.12
C MET A 218 6.29 17.44 -22.77
N ILE A 219 5.75 18.66 -22.71
CA ILE A 219 5.16 19.21 -21.47
C ILE A 219 3.99 18.34 -21.02
N MET A 220 3.09 17.98 -21.93
CA MET A 220 1.93 17.15 -21.61
C MET A 220 2.34 15.76 -21.12
N SER A 221 3.32 15.13 -21.77
CA SER A 221 3.88 13.84 -21.35
C SER A 221 4.50 13.92 -19.96
N GLY A 222 5.36 14.92 -19.70
CA GLY A 222 5.98 15.11 -18.39
C GLY A 222 4.95 15.32 -17.28
N CYS A 223 3.91 16.13 -17.51
CA CYS A 223 2.81 16.30 -16.57
C CYS A 223 2.06 15.00 -16.29
N PHE A 224 1.82 14.18 -17.32
CA PHE A 224 1.18 12.87 -17.18
C PHE A 224 2.02 11.93 -16.29
N TRP A 225 3.32 11.82 -16.56
CA TRP A 225 4.25 11.00 -15.77
C TRP A 225 4.33 11.43 -14.30
N LEU A 226 4.32 12.74 -14.04
CA LEU A 226 4.26 13.28 -12.68
C LEU A 226 2.96 12.89 -11.98
N MET A 227 1.82 13.13 -12.63
CA MET A 227 0.50 12.82 -12.09
C MET A 227 0.37 11.33 -11.77
N GLU A 228 0.84 10.45 -12.65
CA GLU A 228 0.86 9.00 -12.44
C GLU A 228 1.62 8.63 -11.15
N ASN A 229 2.83 9.15 -10.96
CA ASN A 229 3.66 8.86 -9.78
C ASN A 229 3.00 9.36 -8.48
N PHE A 230 2.37 10.54 -8.51
CA PHE A 230 1.61 11.05 -7.36
C PHE A 230 0.41 10.16 -7.02
N ILE A 231 -0.34 9.71 -8.02
CA ILE A 231 -1.46 8.78 -7.81
C ILE A 231 -0.97 7.47 -7.19
N LYS A 232 0.15 6.92 -7.66
CA LYS A 232 0.73 5.68 -7.10
C LYS A 232 1.11 5.85 -5.64
N ILE A 233 1.83 6.92 -5.27
CA ILE A 233 2.20 7.19 -3.87
C ILE A 233 0.95 7.37 -3.01
N MET A 234 -0.05 8.11 -3.50
CA MET A 234 -1.29 8.34 -2.77
C MET A 234 -2.06 7.04 -2.54
N ALA A 235 -2.14 6.17 -3.54
CA ALA A 235 -2.76 4.85 -3.41
C ALA A 235 -2.02 3.96 -2.40
N LEU A 236 -0.69 3.99 -2.41
CA LEU A 236 0.18 3.29 -1.46
C LEU A 236 -0.06 3.76 -0.02
N ALA A 237 -0.01 5.08 0.21
CA ALA A 237 -0.26 5.69 1.50
C ALA A 237 -1.69 5.42 2.01
N SER A 238 -2.68 5.50 1.12
CA SER A 238 -4.08 5.22 1.44
C SER A 238 -4.30 3.76 1.85
N ALA A 239 -3.68 2.81 1.15
CA ALA A 239 -3.79 1.38 1.51
C ALA A 239 -3.24 1.12 2.93
N GLY A 240 -2.06 1.67 3.27
CA GLY A 240 -1.49 1.49 4.60
C GLY A 240 -2.23 2.24 5.71
N GLU A 241 -2.71 3.46 5.43
CA GLU A 241 -3.54 4.24 6.36
C GLU A 241 -4.87 3.51 6.66
N ASN A 242 -5.57 3.04 5.62
CA ASN A 242 -6.84 2.33 5.78
C ASN A 242 -6.66 1.04 6.59
N LEU A 243 -5.62 0.26 6.29
CA LEU A 243 -5.29 -0.96 7.04
C LEU A 243 -5.06 -0.64 8.51
N SER A 244 -4.17 0.30 8.82
CA SER A 244 -3.82 0.61 10.21
C SER A 244 -5.03 1.18 10.97
N ARG A 245 -5.82 2.05 10.34
CA ARG A 245 -7.04 2.60 10.92
C ARG A 245 -8.08 1.52 11.22
N GLU A 246 -8.30 0.59 10.30
CA GLU A 246 -9.29 -0.49 10.50
C GLU A 246 -8.82 -1.53 11.53
N ALA A 247 -7.52 -1.82 11.59
CA ALA A 247 -6.98 -2.69 12.63
C ALA A 247 -7.06 -2.05 14.03
N ASN A 248 -6.89 -0.72 14.13
CA ASN A 248 -7.09 0.03 15.38
C ASN A 248 -8.57 0.17 15.74
N ARG A 249 -9.48 0.17 14.75
CA ARG A 249 -10.93 0.20 14.98
C ARG A 249 -11.43 -0.99 15.79
N THR A 250 -10.72 -2.12 15.79
CA THR A 250 -11.02 -3.27 16.67
C THR A 250 -11.12 -2.85 18.14
N ILE A 251 -10.26 -1.93 18.60
CA ILE A 251 -10.29 -1.40 19.97
C ILE A 251 -11.62 -0.68 20.24
N THR A 252 -12.02 0.23 19.35
CA THR A 252 -13.26 0.99 19.46
C THR A 252 -14.49 0.09 19.43
N VAL A 253 -14.48 -0.94 18.57
CA VAL A 253 -15.54 -1.95 18.49
C VAL A 253 -15.68 -2.69 19.82
N CYS A 254 -14.57 -3.17 20.39
CA CYS A 254 -14.60 -3.93 21.64
C CYS A 254 -15.05 -3.05 22.83
N TYR A 255 -14.56 -1.82 22.96
CA TYR A 255 -15.04 -0.90 24.00
C TYR A 255 -16.52 -0.54 23.82
N GLY A 256 -16.98 -0.34 22.57
CA GLY A 256 -18.39 -0.13 22.27
C GLY A 256 -19.24 -1.28 22.79
N ILE A 257 -18.80 -2.52 22.59
CA ILE A 257 -19.49 -3.72 23.08
C ILE A 257 -19.47 -3.78 24.61
N ILE A 258 -18.33 -3.58 25.26
CA ILE A 258 -18.23 -3.57 26.73
C ILE A 258 -19.23 -2.55 27.33
N ASN A 259 -19.27 -1.34 26.80
CA ASN A 259 -20.20 -0.30 27.26
C ASN A 259 -21.66 -0.72 27.07
N THR A 260 -22.01 -1.41 25.98
CA THR A 260 -23.38 -1.92 25.80
C THR A 260 -23.73 -3.07 26.74
N LEU A 261 -22.73 -3.85 27.16
CA LEU A 261 -22.90 -4.94 28.12
C LEU A 261 -23.02 -4.43 29.56
N ASP A 262 -22.27 -3.40 29.95
CA ASP A 262 -22.36 -2.79 31.28
C ASP A 262 -23.74 -2.20 31.58
N ASN A 263 -24.42 -1.71 30.54
CA ASN A 263 -25.78 -1.21 30.64
C ASN A 263 -26.85 -2.34 30.69
N ASN A 264 -26.46 -3.61 30.57
CA ASN A 264 -27.36 -4.76 30.57
C ASN A 264 -26.96 -5.81 31.63
N PRO A 265 -27.58 -5.83 32.82
CA PRO A 265 -27.19 -6.69 33.95
C PRO A 265 -27.54 -8.20 33.78
N GLN A 266 -27.86 -8.67 32.58
CA GLN A 266 -28.40 -10.02 32.34
C GLN A 266 -27.36 -11.11 32.04
N TYR A 267 -26.07 -10.78 31.92
CA TYR A 267 -25.02 -11.73 31.56
C TYR A 267 -24.03 -11.90 32.71
N ASN A 268 -23.36 -13.06 32.78
CA ASN A 268 -22.15 -13.21 33.58
C ASN A 268 -21.01 -12.52 32.81
N VAL A 269 -21.04 -11.18 32.84
CA VAL A 269 -20.33 -10.30 31.90
C VAL A 269 -18.81 -10.44 31.97
N ASP A 270 -18.29 -10.99 33.07
CA ASP A 270 -16.88 -10.91 33.42
C ASP A 270 -15.98 -11.70 32.45
N ALA A 271 -16.36 -12.93 32.08
CA ALA A 271 -15.58 -13.74 31.13
C ALA A 271 -15.55 -13.14 29.72
N ILE A 272 -16.69 -12.62 29.24
CA ILE A 272 -16.79 -11.95 27.94
C ILE A 272 -15.97 -10.65 27.93
N LYS A 273 -16.04 -9.87 29.02
CA LYS A 273 -15.23 -8.67 29.21
C LYS A 273 -13.75 -8.98 29.24
N GLU A 274 -13.35 -10.05 29.91
CA GLU A 274 -11.95 -10.48 29.98
C GLU A 274 -11.40 -10.75 28.57
N GLU A 275 -12.13 -11.51 27.74
CA GLU A 275 -11.73 -11.79 26.36
C GLU A 275 -11.73 -10.53 25.47
N LEU A 276 -12.72 -9.64 25.61
CA LEU A 276 -12.73 -8.36 24.89
C LEU A 276 -11.57 -7.46 25.32
N ASN A 277 -11.26 -7.41 26.61
CA ASN A 277 -10.11 -6.66 27.14
C ASN A 277 -8.79 -7.25 26.64
N PHE A 278 -8.67 -8.58 26.55
CA PHE A 278 -7.51 -9.23 25.96
C PHE A 278 -7.33 -8.81 24.50
N LEU A 279 -8.40 -8.82 23.70
CA LEU A 279 -8.36 -8.39 22.30
C LEU A 279 -8.00 -6.90 22.18
N ILE A 280 -8.53 -6.04 23.06
CA ILE A 280 -8.17 -4.62 23.13
C ILE A 280 -6.68 -4.45 23.41
N GLN A 281 -6.15 -5.15 24.42
CA GLN A 281 -4.72 -5.09 24.77
C GLN A 281 -3.85 -5.52 23.60
N GLN A 282 -4.23 -6.62 22.93
CA GLN A 282 -3.53 -7.12 21.76
C GLN A 282 -3.51 -6.09 20.62
N ALA A 283 -4.65 -5.51 20.29
CA ALA A 283 -4.78 -4.50 19.25
C ALA A 283 -4.01 -3.21 19.59
N ALA A 284 -4.08 -2.77 20.85
CA ALA A 284 -3.41 -1.57 21.34
C ALA A 284 -1.89 -1.73 21.37
N HIS A 285 -1.37 -2.95 21.61
CA HIS A 285 0.07 -3.19 21.67
C HIS A 285 0.69 -3.43 20.29
N ARG A 286 0.06 -4.25 19.44
CA ARG A 286 0.63 -4.66 18.16
C ARG A 286 0.55 -3.57 17.08
N LYS A 287 -0.50 -2.74 17.08
CA LYS A 287 -0.71 -1.62 16.15
C LYS A 287 -0.23 -1.93 14.71
N PRO A 288 -0.79 -2.95 14.05
CA PRO A 288 -0.30 -3.39 12.75
C PRO A 288 -0.36 -2.24 11.75
N CYS A 289 0.76 -2.01 11.06
CA CYS A 289 0.89 -1.00 10.03
C CYS A 289 1.81 -1.51 8.93
N LEU A 290 1.58 -1.05 7.70
CA LEU A 290 2.50 -1.33 6.62
C LEU A 290 3.72 -0.43 6.74
N SER A 291 4.91 -1.01 6.75
CA SER A 291 6.16 -0.30 7.02
C SER A 291 7.28 -0.74 6.07
N ALA A 292 8.16 0.21 5.75
CA ALA A 292 9.31 0.00 4.89
C ALA A 292 10.52 -0.42 5.73
N SER A 293 10.55 -1.67 6.20
CA SER A 293 11.63 -2.23 7.05
C SER A 293 12.00 -1.35 8.26
N GLY A 294 10.99 -0.70 8.86
CA GLY A 294 11.18 0.19 10.02
C GLY A 294 11.71 1.60 9.71
N PHE A 295 12.06 1.93 8.45
CA PHE A 295 12.48 3.29 8.08
C PHE A 295 11.34 4.29 8.14
N PHE A 296 10.18 3.91 7.61
CA PHE A 296 8.96 4.73 7.66
C PHE A 296 7.70 3.86 7.56
N VAL A 297 6.60 4.40 8.09
CA VAL A 297 5.26 3.82 7.97
C VAL A 297 4.63 4.35 6.69
N ALA A 298 4.05 3.45 5.88
CA ALA A 298 3.43 3.79 4.62
C ALA A 298 2.00 4.34 4.85
N ASN A 299 1.93 5.59 5.27
CA ASN A 299 0.71 6.31 5.61
C ASN A 299 0.70 7.72 5.01
N SER A 300 -0.28 8.54 5.39
CA SER A 300 -0.37 9.93 4.89
C SER A 300 0.84 10.79 5.30
N THR A 301 1.52 10.47 6.39
CA THR A 301 2.76 11.15 6.82
C THR A 301 3.90 10.90 5.84
N MET A 302 4.04 9.69 5.29
CA MET A 302 5.01 9.38 4.23
C MET A 302 4.78 10.26 2.99
N MET A 303 3.53 10.50 2.60
CA MET A 303 3.19 11.38 1.49
C MET A 303 3.67 12.81 1.75
N GLY A 304 3.44 13.34 2.96
CA GLY A 304 3.95 14.64 3.38
C GLY A 304 5.47 14.75 3.30
N PHE A 305 6.19 13.70 3.75
CA PHE A 305 7.65 13.62 3.65
C PHE A 305 8.15 13.65 2.19
N ILE A 306 7.51 12.88 1.30
CA ILE A 306 7.88 12.83 -0.12
C ILE A 306 7.67 14.19 -0.78
N ILE A 307 6.51 14.82 -0.57
CA ILE A 307 6.20 16.15 -1.12
C ILE A 307 7.19 17.19 -0.60
N GLY A 308 7.48 17.18 0.70
CA GLY A 308 8.46 18.09 1.30
C GLY A 308 9.87 17.90 0.72
N SER A 309 10.28 16.64 0.51
CA SER A 309 11.58 16.30 -0.08
C SER A 309 11.68 16.80 -1.53
N ILE A 310 10.69 16.46 -2.38
CA ILE A 310 10.63 16.92 -3.77
C ILE A 310 10.67 18.45 -3.83
N THR A 311 9.83 19.12 -3.04
CA THR A 311 9.76 20.59 -3.01
C THR A 311 11.11 21.20 -2.64
N SER A 312 11.78 20.66 -1.62
CA SER A 312 13.10 21.13 -1.19
C SER A 312 14.15 20.99 -2.29
N TYR A 313 14.21 19.83 -2.96
CA TYR A 313 15.14 19.61 -4.08
C TYR A 313 14.83 20.50 -5.29
N VAL A 314 13.56 20.70 -5.62
CA VAL A 314 13.14 21.58 -6.72
C VAL A 314 13.52 23.03 -6.43
N ILE A 315 13.33 23.53 -5.20
CA ILE A 315 13.74 24.89 -4.81
C ILE A 315 15.25 25.07 -5.00
N VAL A 316 16.04 24.13 -4.46
CA VAL A 316 17.52 24.17 -4.57
C VAL A 316 17.94 24.15 -6.04
N ALA A 317 17.34 23.28 -6.84
CA ALA A 317 17.59 23.21 -8.27
C ALA A 317 17.28 24.53 -9.00
N VAL A 318 16.14 25.14 -8.73
CA VAL A 318 15.73 26.41 -9.33
C VAL A 318 16.70 27.54 -8.96
N GLN A 319 17.20 27.55 -7.71
CA GLN A 319 18.22 28.52 -7.27
C GLN A 319 19.51 28.40 -8.08
N PHE A 320 20.04 27.18 -8.25
CA PHE A 320 21.24 26.96 -9.07
C PHE A 320 21.00 27.28 -10.56
N LEU A 321 19.80 27.00 -11.08
CA LEU A 321 19.44 27.36 -12.45
C LEU A 321 19.41 28.88 -12.64
N LYS A 322 18.97 29.65 -11.64
CA LYS A 322 18.95 31.11 -11.66
C LYS A 322 20.35 31.70 -11.61
N GLU A 323 21.22 31.21 -10.72
CA GLU A 323 22.61 31.68 -10.61
C GLU A 323 23.46 31.41 -11.85
N THR A 324 23.12 30.38 -12.62
CA THR A 324 23.78 30.04 -13.89
C THR A 324 23.13 30.69 -15.11
N SER A 325 22.16 31.60 -14.92
CA SER A 325 21.62 32.45 -15.99
C SER A 325 22.53 33.69 -16.13
N PRO A 326 23.09 33.97 -17.32
CA PRO A 326 23.87 35.19 -17.54
C PRO A 326 23.04 36.47 -17.39
#